data_AF-W9ZBB5-F1
#
_entry.id   AF-W9ZBB5-F1
#
_cell.length_a   1.000
_cell.length_b   1.000
_cell.length_c   1.000
_cell.angle_alpha   90.00
_cell.angle_beta   90.00
_cell.angle_gamma   90.00
#
_symmetry.space_group_name_H-M   'P 1'
#
loop_
_entity.id
_entity.type
_entity.pdbx_description
1 polymer ?
#
loop_
_entity_poly.entity_id
_entity_poly.type
_entity_poly.pdbx_seq_one_letter_code
_entity_poly.pdbx_strand_id
1 'polypeptide(L)'
;MQRLKHKVTYGTFIDILKNFPDILQKNIGVLEKVKERAELELLDLASRNEGPDQAPIGSDTATDIIFIDWEMCQFGHRAYDLGHMIGDLYEAYHFHSSDISLTMIRGFMDGYGEINDDMAFRTAIHAGVQFLGWYNRRAPSDSVKGTGEQISSAAKISTNLIVNGWERERQWYQSTPLAPLFQSGA
;
A
#
# COMPACT_ATOMS: atom_id res chain seq x y z
N MET A 1 -0.99 11.18 -14.78
CA MET A 1 -1.49 10.09 -13.90
C MET A 1 -1.22 10.32 -12.41
N GLN A 2 -0.08 10.92 -12.01
CA GLN A 2 0.28 11.15 -10.59
C GLN A 2 -0.81 11.79 -9.73
N ARG A 3 -1.36 12.92 -10.19
CA ARG A 3 -2.45 13.60 -9.47
C ARG A 3 -3.70 12.73 -9.33
N LEU A 4 -4.02 11.91 -10.34
CA LEU A 4 -5.16 11.00 -10.30
C LEU A 4 -4.92 9.86 -9.31
N LYS A 5 -3.77 9.16 -9.41
CA LYS A 5 -3.39 8.08 -8.47
C LYS A 5 -3.40 8.60 -7.03
N HIS A 6 -2.81 9.76 -6.79
CA HIS A 6 -2.81 10.40 -5.47
C HIS A 6 -4.23 10.73 -5.00
N LYS A 7 -5.06 11.36 -5.85
CA LYS A 7 -6.44 11.69 -5.51
C LYS A 7 -7.25 10.46 -5.10
N VAL A 8 -7.15 9.35 -5.82
CA VAL A 8 -7.94 8.14 -5.54
C VAL A 8 -7.38 7.31 -4.38
N THR A 9 -6.14 7.55 -3.95
CA THR A 9 -5.50 6.91 -2.79
C THR A 9 -5.45 7.86 -1.59
N TYR A 10 -4.37 8.61 -1.45
CA TYR A 10 -4.12 9.58 -0.38
C TYR A 10 -5.16 10.71 -0.29
N GLY A 11 -5.83 11.04 -1.39
CA GLY A 11 -6.89 12.04 -1.40
C GLY A 11 -8.21 11.58 -0.75
N THR A 12 -8.42 10.27 -0.55
CA THR A 12 -9.71 9.75 -0.05
C THR A 12 -9.62 8.91 1.22
N PHE A 13 -8.45 8.43 1.63
CA PHE A 13 -8.35 7.45 2.73
C PHE A 13 -8.87 7.97 4.08
N ILE A 14 -8.65 9.25 4.42
CA ILE A 14 -9.22 9.85 5.63
C ILE A 14 -10.75 9.96 5.52
N ASP A 15 -11.27 10.29 4.33
CA ASP A 15 -12.71 10.37 4.09
C ASP A 15 -13.39 8.99 4.24
N ILE A 16 -12.71 7.92 3.82
CA ILE A 16 -13.17 6.54 4.06
C ILE A 16 -13.30 6.29 5.57
N LEU A 17 -12.30 6.71 6.36
CA LEU A 17 -12.30 6.50 7.82
C LEU A 17 -13.36 7.29 8.57
N LYS A 18 -14.04 8.27 7.95
CA LYS A 18 -15.23 8.93 8.55
C LYS A 18 -16.37 7.94 8.80
N ASN A 19 -16.40 6.82 8.08
CA ASN A 19 -17.34 5.72 8.32
C ASN A 19 -16.96 4.86 9.55
N PHE A 20 -15.79 5.09 10.16
CA PHE A 20 -15.25 4.36 11.30
C PHE A 20 -14.73 5.33 12.37
N PRO A 21 -15.64 6.07 13.04
CA PRO A 21 -15.27 7.22 13.88
C PRO A 21 -14.30 6.87 15.01
N ASP A 22 -14.45 5.70 15.64
CA ASP A 22 -13.56 5.25 16.72
C ASP A 22 -12.11 5.04 16.24
N ILE A 23 -11.94 4.55 15.01
CA ILE A 23 -10.64 4.34 14.38
C ILE A 23 -10.05 5.69 13.97
N LEU A 24 -10.87 6.57 13.37
CA LEU A 24 -10.43 7.88 12.91
C LEU A 24 -9.99 8.77 14.06
N GLN A 25 -10.82 8.94 15.09
CA GLN A 25 -10.56 9.85 16.20
C GLN A 25 -9.25 9.51 16.92
N LYS A 26 -8.96 8.22 17.09
CA LYS A 26 -7.72 7.77 17.74
C LYS A 26 -6.46 8.12 16.93
N ASN A 27 -6.56 8.13 15.60
CA ASN A 27 -5.39 8.15 14.71
C ASN A 27 -5.28 9.41 13.83
N ILE A 28 -6.26 10.33 13.88
CA ILE A 28 -6.38 11.48 12.97
C ILE A 28 -5.09 12.30 12.87
N GLY A 29 -4.39 12.53 13.97
CA GLY A 29 -3.14 13.31 13.98
C GLY A 29 -2.02 12.68 13.15
N VAL A 30 -1.92 11.35 13.14
CA VAL A 30 -0.94 10.62 12.32
C VAL A 30 -1.40 10.56 10.87
N LEU A 31 -2.69 10.31 10.65
CA LEU A 31 -3.28 10.20 9.32
C LEU A 31 -3.14 11.51 8.52
N GLU A 32 -3.38 12.66 9.15
CA GLU A 32 -3.19 13.98 8.50
C GLU A 32 -1.72 14.23 8.13
N LYS A 33 -0.76 13.85 8.99
CA LYS A 33 0.67 13.97 8.67
C LYS A 33 1.08 13.07 7.49
N VAL A 34 0.56 11.86 7.44
CA VAL A 34 0.77 10.94 6.30
C VAL A 34 0.24 11.55 5.01
N LYS A 35 -0.97 12.15 5.06
CA LYS A 35 -1.57 12.84 3.91
C LYS A 35 -0.73 14.04 3.46
N GLU A 36 -0.37 14.92 4.39
CA GLU A 36 0.47 16.09 4.13
C GLU A 36 1.82 15.69 3.51
N ARG A 37 2.46 14.64 4.05
CA ARG A 37 3.71 14.12 3.49
C ARG A 37 3.54 13.66 2.04
N ALA A 38 2.47 12.94 1.74
CA ALA A 38 2.20 12.46 0.38
C ALA A 38 1.87 13.61 -0.59
N GLU A 39 1.21 14.67 -0.12
CA GLU A 39 0.93 15.88 -0.90
C GLU A 39 2.22 16.64 -1.25
N LEU A 40 3.13 16.78 -0.28
CA LEU A 40 4.45 17.39 -0.50
C LEU A 40 5.28 16.59 -1.51
N GLU A 41 5.25 15.26 -1.43
CA GLU A 41 5.96 14.38 -2.39
C GLU A 41 5.40 14.49 -3.81
N LEU A 42 4.07 14.64 -3.95
CA LEU A 42 3.45 14.88 -5.25
C LEU A 42 3.92 16.22 -5.87
N LEU A 43 4.09 17.25 -5.05
CA LEU A 43 4.60 18.56 -5.51
C LEU A 43 6.09 18.48 -5.89
N ASP A 44 6.91 17.79 -5.09
CA ASP A 44 8.35 17.61 -5.37
C ASP A 44 8.57 16.82 -6.67
N LEU A 45 7.85 15.71 -6.87
CA LEU A 45 7.92 14.92 -8.10
C LEU A 45 7.47 15.69 -9.35
N ALA A 46 6.50 16.61 -9.20
CA ALA A 46 6.11 17.49 -10.31
C ALA A 46 7.20 18.51 -10.68
N SER A 47 8.18 18.72 -9.81
CA SER A 47 9.30 19.65 -10.01
C SER A 47 10.61 18.98 -10.47
N ARG A 48 10.73 17.66 -10.33
CA ARG A 48 11.92 16.88 -10.70
C ARG A 48 11.92 16.47 -12.18
N ASN A 49 13.07 16.65 -12.84
CA ASN A 49 13.39 16.12 -14.17
C ASN A 49 14.33 14.90 -14.06
N GLU A 50 14.06 13.97 -13.15
CA GLU A 50 14.90 12.78 -12.96
C GLU A 50 14.40 11.62 -13.83
N GLY A 51 15.31 11.02 -14.61
CA GLY A 51 15.03 9.83 -15.43
C GLY A 51 14.95 8.56 -14.58
N PRO A 52 14.47 7.44 -15.15
CA PRO A 52 14.37 6.18 -14.41
C PRO A 52 15.77 5.69 -13.99
N ASP A 53 15.84 5.10 -12.79
CA ASP A 53 17.00 4.31 -12.35
C ASP A 53 17.21 3.17 -13.35
N GLN A 54 18.39 3.11 -13.98
CA GLN A 54 18.71 2.03 -14.91
C GLN A 54 19.12 0.78 -14.12
N ALA A 55 18.12 0.03 -13.67
CA ALA A 55 18.36 -1.35 -13.24
C ALA A 55 18.67 -2.21 -14.50
N PRO A 56 19.73 -3.03 -14.48
CA PRO A 56 19.98 -3.95 -15.59
C PRO A 56 18.81 -4.93 -15.72
N ILE A 57 18.20 -4.96 -16.90
CA ILE A 57 17.22 -6.00 -17.25
C ILE A 57 17.99 -7.30 -17.35
N GLY A 58 17.78 -8.20 -16.38
CA GLY A 58 18.38 -9.53 -16.39
C GLY A 58 18.03 -10.27 -17.69
N SER A 59 19.03 -10.91 -18.28
CA SER A 59 18.94 -11.60 -19.58
C SER A 59 18.29 -12.99 -19.50
N ASP A 60 17.45 -13.28 -18.50
CA ASP A 60 16.96 -14.64 -18.29
C ASP A 60 15.51 -14.85 -18.75
N THR A 61 15.32 -15.98 -19.42
CA THR A 61 14.24 -16.29 -20.36
C THR A 61 13.23 -17.27 -19.74
N ALA A 62 12.08 -16.75 -19.33
CA ALA A 62 10.76 -17.39 -19.36
C ALA A 62 9.73 -16.40 -18.79
N THR A 63 8.79 -15.93 -19.60
CA THR A 63 7.74 -15.01 -19.14
C THR A 63 6.42 -15.76 -19.07
N ASP A 64 6.25 -16.62 -18.07
CA ASP A 64 4.94 -17.21 -17.74
C ASP A 64 3.99 -16.16 -17.11
N ILE A 65 4.50 -14.99 -16.74
CA ILE A 65 3.76 -13.89 -16.11
C ILE A 65 3.90 -12.62 -16.95
N ILE A 66 2.79 -12.12 -17.49
CA ILE A 66 2.74 -10.89 -18.29
C ILE A 66 2.10 -9.79 -17.45
N PHE A 67 2.82 -8.68 -17.29
CA PHE A 67 2.29 -7.45 -16.68
C PHE A 67 1.56 -6.62 -17.74
N ILE A 68 0.27 -6.37 -17.51
CA ILE A 68 -0.61 -5.57 -18.37
C ILE A 68 -1.13 -4.35 -17.61
N ASP A 69 -2.01 -3.57 -18.25
CA ASP A 69 -2.73 -2.46 -17.62
C ASP A 69 -1.82 -1.30 -17.14
N TRP A 70 -0.93 -0.87 -18.03
CA TRP A 70 0.06 0.19 -17.78
C TRP A 70 -0.54 1.61 -17.77
N GLU A 71 -1.87 1.78 -17.79
CA GLU A 71 -2.53 3.09 -17.92
C GLU A 71 -2.28 4.02 -16.72
N MET A 72 -1.96 3.45 -15.55
CA MET A 72 -1.61 4.19 -14.33
C MET A 72 -0.09 4.33 -14.12
N CYS A 73 0.74 3.90 -15.08
CA CYS A 73 2.19 3.99 -14.99
C CYS A 73 2.66 5.45 -14.88
N GLN A 74 3.62 5.70 -14.00
CA GLN A 74 4.15 7.03 -13.73
C GLN A 74 5.51 6.97 -13.05
N PHE A 75 6.29 8.03 -13.20
CA PHE A 75 7.43 8.27 -12.33
C PHE A 75 6.94 8.53 -10.90
N GLY A 76 7.54 7.85 -9.93
CA GLY A 76 7.15 7.97 -8.53
C GLY A 76 8.03 7.13 -7.62
N HIS A 77 7.79 7.24 -6.33
CA HIS A 77 8.55 6.46 -5.35
C HIS A 77 8.23 4.97 -5.50
N ARG A 78 9.26 4.10 -5.56
CA ARG A 78 9.13 2.63 -5.73
C ARG A 78 8.17 1.97 -4.74
N ALA A 79 8.08 2.52 -3.53
CA ALA A 79 7.17 2.04 -2.49
C ALA A 79 5.67 2.10 -2.90
N TYR A 80 5.29 2.92 -3.89
CA TYR A 80 3.92 2.91 -4.43
C TYR A 80 3.58 1.57 -5.07
N ASP A 81 4.48 1.01 -5.88
CA ASP A 81 4.20 -0.21 -6.63
C ASP A 81 4.24 -1.43 -5.70
N LEU A 82 5.22 -1.46 -4.78
CA LEU A 82 5.27 -2.46 -3.72
C LEU A 82 4.00 -2.43 -2.85
N GLY A 83 3.64 -1.24 -2.36
CA GLY A 83 2.49 -1.09 -1.49
C GLY A 83 1.19 -1.41 -2.20
N HIS A 84 1.04 -1.03 -3.48
CA HIS A 84 -0.13 -1.40 -4.27
C HIS A 84 -0.29 -2.91 -4.39
N MET A 85 0.77 -3.61 -4.79
CA MET A 85 0.73 -5.06 -4.97
C MET A 85 0.42 -5.79 -3.66
N ILE A 86 1.07 -5.37 -2.56
CA ILE A 86 0.83 -5.95 -1.23
C ILE A 86 -0.60 -5.66 -0.76
N GLY A 87 -1.08 -4.42 -0.93
CA GLY A 87 -2.42 -4.01 -0.52
C GLY A 87 -3.53 -4.80 -1.23
N ASP A 88 -3.42 -4.98 -2.55
CA ASP A 88 -4.40 -5.75 -3.34
C ASP A 88 -4.38 -7.24 -2.99
N LEU A 89 -3.19 -7.83 -2.78
CA LEU A 89 -3.09 -9.23 -2.34
C LEU A 89 -3.60 -9.42 -0.92
N TYR A 90 -3.37 -8.45 -0.02
CA TYR A 90 -3.88 -8.53 1.34
C TYR A 90 -5.41 -8.37 1.36
N GLU A 91 -5.97 -7.54 0.50
CA GLU A 91 -7.43 -7.49 0.29
C GLU A 91 -7.98 -8.85 -0.15
N ALA A 92 -7.34 -9.49 -1.13
CA ALA A 92 -7.76 -10.80 -1.62
C ALA A 92 -7.75 -11.85 -0.49
N TYR A 93 -6.70 -11.88 0.32
CA TYR A 93 -6.63 -12.74 1.51
C TYR A 93 -7.77 -12.42 2.50
N HIS A 94 -7.94 -11.15 2.87
CA HIS A 94 -8.87 -10.74 3.92
C HIS A 94 -10.35 -11.01 3.58
N PHE A 95 -10.75 -10.73 2.34
CA PHE A 95 -12.15 -10.87 1.92
C PHE A 95 -12.48 -12.25 1.35
N HIS A 96 -11.50 -12.96 0.79
CA HIS A 96 -11.73 -14.23 0.08
C HIS A 96 -10.98 -15.43 0.69
N SER A 97 -10.28 -15.25 1.83
CA SER A 97 -9.51 -16.30 2.50
C SER A 97 -8.50 -16.99 1.57
N SER A 98 -7.88 -16.21 0.68
CA SER A 98 -6.91 -16.70 -0.29
C SER A 98 -5.51 -16.80 0.34
N ASP A 99 -5.15 -17.98 0.87
CA ASP A 99 -3.80 -18.24 1.40
C ASP A 99 -2.70 -18.12 0.34
N ILE A 100 -3.08 -18.32 -0.94
CA ILE A 100 -2.21 -18.09 -2.09
C ILE A 100 -1.75 -16.63 -2.12
N SER A 101 -2.62 -15.68 -1.75
CA SER A 101 -2.26 -14.26 -1.73
C SER A 101 -1.17 -13.95 -0.71
N LEU A 102 -1.17 -14.60 0.47
CA LEU A 102 -0.09 -14.46 1.45
C LEU A 102 1.23 -15.05 0.93
N THR A 103 1.15 -16.20 0.24
CA THR A 103 2.31 -16.83 -0.40
C THR A 103 2.90 -15.92 -1.48
N MET A 104 2.06 -15.27 -2.28
CA MET A 104 2.47 -14.30 -3.29
C MET A 104 3.11 -13.05 -2.67
N ILE A 105 2.57 -12.49 -1.58
CA ILE A 105 3.18 -11.36 -0.88
C ILE A 105 4.60 -11.72 -0.44
N ARG A 106 4.77 -12.88 0.19
CA ARG A 106 6.08 -13.35 0.65
C ARG A 106 7.05 -13.54 -0.51
N GLY A 107 6.66 -14.32 -1.53
CA GLY A 107 7.51 -14.57 -2.69
C GLY A 107 7.87 -13.31 -3.47
N PHE A 108 6.93 -12.36 -3.59
CA PHE A 108 7.17 -11.07 -4.22
C PHE A 108 8.20 -10.25 -3.45
N MET A 109 8.09 -10.19 -2.12
CA MET A 109 9.01 -9.43 -1.28
C MET A 109 10.40 -10.08 -1.21
N ASP A 110 10.47 -11.41 -1.07
CA ASP A 110 11.72 -12.17 -1.10
C ASP A 110 12.44 -12.00 -2.46
N GLY A 111 11.68 -11.92 -3.56
CA GLY A 111 12.20 -11.73 -4.92
C GLY A 111 12.51 -10.28 -5.31
N TYR A 112 12.01 -9.28 -4.59
CA TYR A 112 12.22 -7.86 -4.92
C TYR A 112 13.66 -7.39 -4.63
N GLY A 113 14.36 -8.09 -3.75
CA GLY A 113 15.70 -7.75 -3.28
C GLY A 113 15.70 -6.86 -2.04
N GLU A 114 16.89 -6.48 -1.59
CA GLU A 114 17.07 -5.72 -0.36
C GLU A 114 16.46 -4.31 -0.47
N ILE A 115 15.71 -3.93 0.56
CA ILE A 115 15.18 -2.57 0.74
C ILE A 115 15.63 -2.04 2.10
N ASN A 116 15.90 -0.74 2.17
CA ASN A 116 16.21 -0.10 3.44
C ASN A 116 14.93 0.15 4.26
N ASP A 117 15.11 0.49 5.53
CA ASP A 117 14.00 0.73 6.46
C ASP A 117 13.03 1.81 5.99
N ASP A 118 13.54 2.90 5.39
CA ASP A 118 12.70 3.99 4.91
C ASP A 118 11.74 3.48 3.82
N MET A 119 12.27 2.72 2.86
CA MET A 119 11.47 2.09 1.82
C MET A 119 10.50 1.05 2.38
N ALA A 120 10.89 0.27 3.39
CA ALA A 120 10.02 -0.69 4.06
C ALA A 120 8.82 -0.03 4.75
N PHE A 121 9.06 0.99 5.58
CA PHE A 121 7.99 1.73 6.26
C PHE A 121 7.09 2.48 5.28
N ARG A 122 7.66 3.10 4.24
CA ARG A 122 6.88 3.73 3.16
C ARG A 122 5.98 2.71 2.47
N THR A 123 6.52 1.54 2.14
CA THR A 123 5.77 0.46 1.50
C THR A 123 4.60 0.01 2.35
N ALA A 124 4.80 -0.14 3.67
CA ALA A 124 3.73 -0.49 4.60
C ALA A 124 2.62 0.57 4.66
N ILE A 125 2.97 1.87 4.64
CA ILE A 125 2.00 2.96 4.55
C ILE A 125 1.20 2.86 3.24
N HIS A 126 1.88 2.72 2.10
CA HIS A 126 1.23 2.58 0.79
C HIS A 126 0.30 1.36 0.76
N ALA A 127 0.73 0.22 1.34
CA ALA A 127 -0.09 -0.98 1.43
C ALA A 127 -1.35 -0.77 2.26
N GLY A 128 -1.24 -0.07 3.40
CA GLY A 128 -2.41 0.28 4.21
C GLY A 128 -3.37 1.23 3.49
N VAL A 129 -2.85 2.24 2.78
CA VAL A 129 -3.68 3.17 1.99
C VAL A 129 -4.38 2.44 0.84
N GLN A 130 -3.64 1.59 0.10
CA GLN A 130 -4.21 0.81 -1.00
C GLN A 130 -5.28 -0.15 -0.48
N PHE A 131 -4.98 -0.89 0.59
CA PHE A 131 -5.92 -1.83 1.17
C PHE A 131 -7.18 -1.10 1.61
N LEU A 132 -7.09 0.05 2.28
CA LEU A 132 -8.27 0.85 2.65
C LEU A 132 -9.08 1.34 1.45
N GLY A 133 -8.39 1.61 0.34
CA GLY A 133 -8.98 2.03 -0.94
C GLY A 133 -10.07 1.09 -1.45
N TRP A 134 -10.05 -0.19 -1.04
CA TRP A 134 -11.10 -1.17 -1.31
C TRP A 134 -12.50 -0.59 -1.12
N TYR A 135 -12.69 0.22 -0.07
CA TYR A 135 -13.98 0.79 0.28
C TYR A 135 -14.54 1.60 -0.89
N ASN A 136 -13.73 2.41 -1.58
CA ASN A 136 -14.19 3.26 -2.68
C ASN A 136 -14.11 2.59 -4.06
N ARG A 137 -13.56 1.36 -4.18
CA ARG A 137 -13.47 0.61 -5.45
C ARG A 137 -14.80 -0.07 -5.82
N ARG A 138 -15.88 0.71 -5.83
CA ARG A 138 -17.23 0.28 -6.22
C ARG A 138 -18.05 1.48 -6.72
N ALA A 139 -19.16 1.24 -7.41
CA ALA A 139 -20.08 2.33 -7.69
C ALA A 139 -20.68 2.86 -6.36
N PRO A 140 -20.87 4.17 -6.19
CA PRO A 140 -21.41 4.73 -4.94
C PRO A 140 -22.79 4.17 -4.55
N SER A 141 -23.57 3.72 -5.54
CA SER A 141 -24.87 3.07 -5.36
C SER A 141 -24.77 1.63 -4.84
N ASP A 142 -23.62 1.00 -4.94
CA ASP A 142 -23.44 -0.40 -4.59
C ASP A 142 -23.18 -0.57 -3.09
N SER A 143 -23.66 -1.69 -2.56
CA SER A 143 -23.34 -2.10 -1.21
C SER A 143 -21.84 -2.38 -1.07
N VAL A 144 -21.31 -2.04 0.11
CA VAL A 144 -19.93 -2.37 0.50
C VAL A 144 -19.80 -3.89 0.57
N LYS A 145 -18.77 -4.47 -0.06
CA LYS A 145 -18.57 -5.94 -0.11
C LYS A 145 -18.02 -6.47 1.22
N GLY A 146 -18.43 -7.68 1.61
CA GLY A 146 -17.97 -8.33 2.84
C GLY A 146 -18.92 -8.13 4.03
N THR A 147 -18.67 -8.88 5.10
CA THR A 147 -19.45 -8.77 6.34
C THR A 147 -19.09 -7.51 7.13
N GLY A 148 -19.95 -7.06 8.04
CA GLY A 148 -19.64 -5.92 8.92
C GLY A 148 -18.34 -6.09 9.71
N GLU A 149 -18.05 -7.33 10.14
CA GLU A 149 -16.79 -7.68 10.81
C GLU A 149 -15.58 -7.57 9.87
N GLN A 150 -15.67 -8.10 8.65
CA GLN A 150 -14.62 -7.96 7.66
C GLN A 150 -14.37 -6.49 7.30
N ILE A 151 -15.42 -5.70 7.14
CA ILE A 151 -15.34 -4.27 6.83
C ILE A 151 -14.62 -3.51 7.94
N SER A 152 -15.05 -3.70 9.20
CA SER A 152 -14.43 -3.07 10.37
C SER A 152 -12.97 -3.51 10.55
N SER A 153 -12.70 -4.80 10.36
CA SER A 153 -11.35 -5.36 10.45
C SER A 153 -10.43 -4.82 9.35
N ALA A 154 -10.91 -4.70 8.10
CA ALA A 154 -10.14 -4.13 7.00
C ALA A 154 -9.75 -2.67 7.27
N ALA A 155 -10.70 -1.86 7.78
CA ALA A 155 -10.41 -0.48 8.19
C ALA A 155 -9.35 -0.44 9.30
N LYS A 156 -9.50 -1.28 10.33
CA LYS A 156 -8.56 -1.35 11.46
C LYS A 156 -7.15 -1.79 11.04
N ILE A 157 -7.05 -2.85 10.23
CA ILE A 157 -5.77 -3.35 9.72
C ILE A 157 -5.10 -2.27 8.87
N SER A 158 -5.84 -1.68 7.93
CA SER A 158 -5.31 -0.62 7.06
C SER A 158 -4.79 0.57 7.86
N THR A 159 -5.55 1.07 8.84
CA THR A 159 -5.11 2.16 9.70
C THR A 159 -3.88 1.77 10.51
N ASN A 160 -3.82 0.55 11.06
CA ASN A 160 -2.64 0.11 11.80
C ASN A 160 -1.41 -0.01 10.89
N LEU A 161 -1.55 -0.48 9.65
CA LEU A 161 -0.46 -0.51 8.67
C LEU A 161 0.07 0.91 8.37
N ILE A 162 -0.82 1.90 8.31
CA ILE A 162 -0.44 3.31 8.08
C ILE A 162 0.25 3.90 9.31
N VAL A 163 -0.37 3.78 10.48
CA VAL A 163 0.08 4.43 11.72
C VAL A 163 1.40 3.83 12.20
N ASN A 164 1.52 2.50 12.27
CA ASN A 164 2.76 1.84 12.67
C ASN A 164 3.89 2.10 11.64
N GLY A 165 3.53 2.35 10.39
CA GLY A 165 4.49 2.68 9.34
C GLY A 165 5.07 4.07 9.55
N TRP A 166 4.20 5.02 9.87
CA TRP A 166 4.57 6.39 10.20
C TRP A 166 5.40 6.50 11.48
N GLU A 167 4.97 5.82 12.55
CA GLU A 167 5.66 5.81 13.85
C GLU A 167 6.89 4.87 13.86
N ARG A 168 7.15 4.16 12.76
CA ARG A 168 8.28 3.25 12.57
C ARG A 168 8.31 2.08 13.57
N GLU A 169 7.14 1.55 13.90
CA GLU A 169 6.94 0.45 14.85
C GLU A 169 7.28 -0.92 14.24
N ARG A 170 8.57 -1.18 14.02
CA ARG A 170 9.06 -2.43 13.38
C ARG A 170 8.51 -3.70 14.02
N GLN A 171 8.50 -3.76 15.36
CA GLN A 171 8.12 -4.97 16.09
C GLN A 171 6.67 -5.37 15.82
N TRP A 172 5.79 -4.38 15.62
CA TRP A 172 4.39 -4.62 15.32
C TRP A 172 4.20 -5.39 13.99
N TYR A 173 5.04 -5.12 12.99
CA TYR A 173 4.96 -5.78 11.69
C TYR A 173 5.37 -7.26 11.70
N GLN A 174 6.14 -7.71 12.70
CA GLN A 174 6.64 -9.09 12.78
C GLN A 174 5.50 -10.12 12.89
N SER A 175 4.33 -9.71 13.41
CA SER A 175 3.14 -10.55 13.48
C SER A 175 2.17 -10.35 12.29
N THR A 176 2.62 -9.71 11.20
CA THR A 176 1.78 -9.40 10.04
C THR A 176 2.35 -10.05 8.77
N PRO A 177 1.55 -10.19 7.70
CA PRO A 177 2.06 -10.60 6.39
C PRO A 177 3.18 -9.72 5.81
N LEU A 178 3.37 -8.50 6.34
CA LEU A 178 4.40 -7.57 5.91
C LEU A 178 5.72 -7.75 6.68
N ALA A 179 5.82 -8.72 7.59
CA ALA A 179 7.06 -9.01 8.32
C ALA A 179 8.31 -9.10 7.43
N PRO A 180 8.27 -9.70 6.20
CA PRO A 180 9.47 -9.79 5.38
C PRO A 180 9.99 -8.44 4.85
N LEU A 181 9.21 -7.33 4.91
CA LEU A 181 9.70 -5.98 4.56
C LEU A 181 10.81 -5.53 5.52
N PHE A 182 10.83 -6.11 6.72
CA PHE A 182 11.66 -5.68 7.84
C PHE A 182 12.69 -6.72 8.26
N GLN A 183 12.92 -7.75 7.44
CA GLN A 183 14.02 -8.68 7.66
C GLN A 183 15.33 -7.98 7.26
N SER A 184 16.26 -7.89 8.21
CA SER A 184 17.63 -7.46 7.90
C SER A 184 18.25 -8.49 6.96
N GLY A 185 18.98 -8.04 5.93
CA GLY A 185 19.79 -8.92 5.10
C GLY A 185 20.61 -9.87 5.98
N ALA A 186 20.56 -11.15 5.64
CA ALA A 186 21.31 -12.21 6.32
C ALA A 186 22.82 -12.01 6.17
#